data_AF-A0A847XEL9-F1
#
_entry.id   AF-A0A847XEL9-F1
#
_cell.length_a   1.000
_cell.length_b   1.000
_cell.length_c   1.000
_cell.angle_alpha   90.00
_cell.angle_beta   90.00
_cell.angle_gamma   90.00
#
_symmetry.space_group_name_H-M   'P 1'
#
loop_
_entity.id
_entity.type
_entity.pdbx_description
1 polymer ?
#
loop_
_entity_poly.entity_id
_entity_poly.type
_entity_poly.pdbx_seq_one_letter_code
_entity_poly.pdbx_strand_id
1 'polypeptide(L)' 'MQNPSTIGEIIKQTKKVEENNWNSTQYLNSINMLLTSNDLGKVKDENLSKKFTQLNNKMENINKLTEDLLSLLSSKYN' A
#
# COMPACT_ATOMS: atom_id res chain seq x y z
N MET A 1 -18.41 -10.87 16.74
CA MET A 1 -19.14 -10.12 15.68
C MET A 1 -20.34 -10.96 15.29
N GLN A 2 -21.56 -10.42 15.41
CA GLN A 2 -22.79 -11.22 15.47
C GLN A 2 -23.61 -11.27 14.16
N ASN A 3 -23.20 -10.60 13.09
CA ASN A 3 -23.94 -10.61 11.82
C ASN A 3 -23.03 -11.01 10.64
N PRO A 4 -23.25 -12.19 10.01
CA PRO A 4 -22.52 -12.63 8.83
C PRO A 4 -22.56 -11.63 7.66
N SER A 5 -23.67 -10.91 7.46
CA SER A 5 -23.78 -9.91 6.39
C SER A 5 -22.86 -8.72 6.64
N THR A 6 -22.71 -8.30 7.89
CA THR A 6 -21.79 -7.23 8.28
C THR A 6 -20.35 -7.64 8.09
N ILE A 7 -19.99 -8.89 8.42
CA ILE A 7 -18.63 -9.40 8.17
C ILE A 7 -18.34 -9.46 6.66
N GLY A 8 -19.30 -9.93 5.85
CA GLY A 8 -19.14 -9.97 4.39
C GLY A 8 -18.90 -8.58 3.80
N GLU A 9 -19.61 -7.57 4.28
CA GLU A 9 -19.38 -6.18 3.85
C GLU A 9 -18.02 -5.65 4.33
N ILE A 10 -17.59 -5.96 5.56
CA ILE A 10 -16.25 -5.60 6.04
C ILE A 10 -15.16 -6.21 5.13
N ILE A 11 -15.26 -7.51 4.81
CA ILE A 11 -14.31 -8.18 3.90
C ILE A 11 -14.29 -7.49 2.54
N LYS A 12 -15.46 -7.18 1.98
CA LYS A 12 -15.57 -6.50 0.68
C LYS A 12 -14.90 -5.13 0.70
N GLN A 13 -15.09 -4.34 1.76
CA GLN A 13 -14.47 -3.03 1.88
C GLN A 13 -12.95 -3.15 2.11
N THR A 14 -12.48 -4.11 2.90
CA THR A 14 -11.04 -4.35 3.09
C THR A 14 -10.35 -4.78 1.79
N LYS A 15 -11.01 -5.57 0.92
CA LYS A 15 -10.48 -5.90 -0.42
C LYS A 15 -10.32 -4.67 -1.32
N LYS A 16 -11.22 -3.69 -1.22
CA LYS A 16 -11.05 -2.41 -1.94
C LYS A 16 -9.87 -1.60 -1.40
N VAL A 17 -9.63 -1.65 -0.09
CA VAL A 17 -8.43 -1.04 0.50
C VAL A 17 -7.17 -1.69 -0.06
N GLU A 18 -7.11 -3.02 -0.14
CA GLU A 18 -6.01 -3.77 -0.76
C GLU A 18 -5.78 -3.39 -2.24
N GLU A 19 -6.85 -3.25 -3.03
CA GLU A 19 -6.74 -2.81 -4.43
C GLU A 19 -6.18 -1.39 -4.54
N ASN A 20 -6.66 -0.46 -3.71
CA ASN A 20 -6.17 0.91 -3.68
C ASN A 20 -4.70 0.99 -3.22
N ASN A 21 -4.32 0.13 -2.29
CA ASN A 21 -2.96 -0.01 -1.81
C ASN A 21 -2.01 -0.48 -2.92
N TRP A 22 -2.44 -1.46 -3.71
CA TRP A 22 -1.71 -1.92 -4.89
C TRP A 22 -1.53 -0.80 -5.91
N ASN A 23 -2.60 -0.09 -6.25
CA ASN A 23 -2.56 1.06 -7.17
C ASN A 23 -1.59 2.16 -6.67
N SER A 24 -1.65 2.48 -5.37
CA SER A 24 -0.75 3.45 -4.74
C SER A 24 0.71 3.02 -4.86
N THR A 25 0.99 1.73 -4.67
CA THR A 25 2.33 1.14 -4.85
C THR A 25 2.83 1.30 -6.29
N GLN A 26 1.96 1.12 -7.30
CA GLN A 26 2.33 1.34 -8.71
C GLN A 26 2.68 2.80 -9.02
N TYR A 27 1.92 3.75 -8.47
CA TYR A 27 2.25 5.18 -8.61
C TYR A 27 3.58 5.52 -7.94
N LEU A 28 3.84 4.96 -6.76
CA LEU A 28 5.12 5.13 -6.08
C LEU A 28 6.27 4.55 -6.93
N ASN A 29 6.15 3.34 -7.45
CA ASN A 29 7.19 2.76 -8.32
C ASN A 29 7.48 3.63 -9.54
N SER A 30 6.44 4.19 -10.17
CA SER A 30 6.58 5.10 -11.30
C SER A 30 7.34 6.38 -10.93
N ILE A 31 7.05 6.97 -9.76
CA ILE A 31 7.78 8.14 -9.25
C ILE A 31 9.23 7.77 -8.93
N ASN A 32 9.47 6.61 -8.34
CA ASN A 32 10.83 6.15 -8.03
C ASN A 32 11.68 6.01 -9.30
N MET A 33 11.10 5.51 -10.40
CA MET A 33 11.77 5.46 -11.70
C MET A 33 12.14 6.86 -12.21
N LEU A 34 11.25 7.85 -12.07
CA LEU A 34 11.54 9.23 -12.47
C LEU A 34 12.63 9.89 -11.60
N LEU A 35 12.72 9.51 -10.32
CA LEU A 35 13.77 9.97 -9.42
C LEU A 35 15.12 9.32 -9.70
N THR A 36 15.17 8.15 -10.36
CA THR A 36 16.41 7.43 -10.68
C THR A 36 16.86 7.58 -12.12
N SER A 37 15.97 7.95 -13.06
CA SER A 37 16.24 7.89 -14.50
C SER A 37 17.00 9.09 -15.08
N ASN A 38 17.67 9.93 -14.28
CA ASN A 38 18.33 11.13 -14.81
C ASN A 38 19.68 11.45 -14.14
N ASP A 39 20.58 10.47 -14.08
CA ASP A 39 21.96 10.64 -13.60
C ASP A 39 22.95 10.96 -14.75
N LEU A 40 22.66 12.01 -15.53
CA LEU A 40 23.70 12.83 -16.17
C LEU A 40 24.05 14.03 -15.27
N GLY A 41 24.33 13.76 -13.99
CA GLY A 41 25.08 14.68 -13.12
C GLY A 41 24.29 15.73 -12.33
N LYS A 42 22.99 15.55 -12.05
CA LYS A 42 22.30 16.38 -11.04
C LYS A 42 22.24 15.68 -9.70
N VAL A 43 22.62 16.40 -8.64
CA VAL A 43 22.45 15.96 -7.24
C VAL A 43 20.97 15.65 -7.04
N LYS A 44 20.65 14.37 -6.81
CA LYS A 44 19.33 13.90 -6.40
C LYS A 44 18.86 14.79 -5.25
N ASP A 45 17.67 15.40 -5.34
CA ASP A 45 17.13 16.14 -4.20
C ASP A 45 16.96 15.14 -3.04
N GLU A 46 17.89 15.21 -2.08
CA GLU A 46 17.98 14.28 -0.97
C GLU A 46 16.76 14.37 -0.07
N ASN A 47 16.18 15.58 0.06
CA ASN A 47 14.97 15.78 0.86
C ASN A 47 13.76 15.15 0.19
N LEU A 48 13.59 15.35 -1.12
CA LEU A 48 12.52 14.73 -1.90
C LEU A 48 12.66 13.20 -1.89
N SER A 49 13.87 12.69 -2.13
CA SER A 49 14.17 11.26 -2.11
C SER A 49 13.86 10.65 -0.73
N LYS A 50 14.28 11.30 0.35
CA LYS A 50 14.00 10.87 1.72
C LYS A 50 12.51 10.82 2.02
N LYS A 51 11.74 11.85 1.62
CA LYS A 51 10.28 11.87 1.81
C LYS A 51 9.59 10.77 1.01
N PHE A 52 10.05 10.53 -0.21
CA PHE A 52 9.53 9.46 -1.05
C PHE A 52 9.78 8.08 -0.44
N THR A 53 11.01 7.80 0.01
CA THR A 53 11.34 6.55 0.72
C THR A 53 10.49 6.37 1.98
N GLN A 54 10.28 7.44 2.76
CA GLN A 54 9.43 7.38 3.95
C GLN A 54 7.97 7.02 3.60
N LEU A 55 7.44 7.57 2.51
CA LEU A 55 6.09 7.26 2.03
C LEU A 55 6.00 5.81 1.56
N ASN A 56 6.98 5.34 0.76
CA ASN A 56 7.02 3.96 0.27
C ASN A 56 7.05 2.95 1.41
N ASN A 57 7.91 3.14 2.41
CA ASN A 57 7.98 2.26 3.57
C ASN A 57 6.67 2.24 4.38
N LYS A 58 5.97 3.38 4.48
CA LYS A 58 4.66 3.43 5.14
C LYS A 58 3.59 2.69 4.32
N MET A 59 3.65 2.78 3.00
CA MET A 59 2.75 2.05 2.10
C MET A 59 2.93 0.53 2.25
N GLU A 60 4.16 0.04 2.29
CA GLU A 60 4.46 -1.38 2.54
C GLU A 60 3.87 -1.87 3.87
N ASN A 61 3.99 -1.07 4.94
CA ASN A 61 3.38 -1.39 6.23
C ASN A 61 1.85 -1.43 6.15
N ILE A 62 1.23 -0.48 5.45
CA ILE A 62 -0.23 -0.45 5.25
C ILE A 62 -0.69 -1.67 4.44
N ASN A 63 0.05 -2.07 3.39
CA ASN A 63 -0.24 -3.26 2.61
C ASN A 63 -0.24 -4.50 3.51
N LYS A 64 0.84 -4.70 4.28
CA LYS A 64 0.98 -5.85 5.18
C LYS A 64 -0.14 -5.90 6.23
N LEU A 65 -0.46 -4.77 6.86
CA LEU A 65 -1.57 -4.71 7.84
C LEU A 65 -2.93 -5.02 7.19
N THR A 66 -3.11 -4.65 5.93
CA THR A 66 -4.34 -4.95 5.17
C THR A 66 -4.43 -6.43 4.83
N GLU A 67 -3.33 -7.05 4.40
CA GLU A 67 -3.21 -8.49 4.14
C GLU A 67 -3.47 -9.31 5.42
N ASP A 68 -2.84 -8.93 6.54
CA ASP A 68 -3.01 -9.58 7.83
C ASP A 68 -4.49 -9.50 8.29
N LEU A 69 -5.14 -8.35 8.09
CA LEU A 69 -6.56 -8.18 8.40
C LEU A 69 -7.46 -9.05 7.50
N LEU A 70 -7.19 -9.10 6.19
CA LEU A 70 -7.93 -9.96 5.27
C LEU A 70 -7.76 -11.44 5.60
N SER A 71 -6.55 -11.86 5.98
CA SER A 71 -6.25 -13.21 6.42
C SER A 71 -7.03 -13.58 7.68
N LEU A 72 -7.06 -12.70 8.68
CA LEU A 72 -7.85 -12.91 9.90
C LEU A 72 -9.36 -12.95 9.62
N LEU A 73 -9.87 -12.06 8.76
CA LEU A 73 -11.29 -12.04 8.40
C LEU A 73 -11.69 -13.29 7.60
N SER A 74 -10.83 -13.73 6.68
CA SER A 74 -11.11 -14.90 5.84
C SER A 74 -10.96 -16.22 6.59
N SER A 75 -10.01 -16.33 7.53
CA SER A 75 -9.80 -17.56 8.31
C SER A 75 -10.85 -17.77 9.41
N LYS A 76 -11.40 -16.70 9.96
CA LYS A 76 -12.35 -16.76 11.08
C LYS A 76 -13.81 -16.79 10.65
N TYR A 77 -14.10 -16.40 9.41
CA TYR A 77 -15.46 -16.21 8.92
C TYR A 77 -15.76 -16.81 7.53
N ASN A 78 -14.83 -17.59 6.95
CA ASN A 78 -15.14 -18.56 5.88
C ASN A 78 -15.30 -19.97 6.43
#